data_AF-A0A3D1KG08-F1
#
_entry.id   AF-A0A3D1KG08-F1
#
_cell.length_a   1.000
_cell.length_b   1.000
_cell.length_c   1.000
_cell.angle_alpha   90.00
_cell.angle_beta   90.00
_cell.angle_gamma   90.00
#
_symmetry.space_group_name_H-M   'P 1'
#
loop_
_entity.id
_entity.type
_entity.pdbx_description
1 polymer ?
#
loop_
_entity_poly.entity_id
_entity_poly.type
_entity_poly.pdbx_seq_one_letter_code
_entity_poly.pdbx_strand_id
1 'polypeptide(L)' 'TSDNERTKMDLGTQHALFLINGYDGNRNAVTSCAEDLQALLAKYAQGKDFRLLVEQSQP' A
#
# COMPACT_ATOMS: atom_id res chain seq x y z
N THR A 1 -9.90 -4.91 6.01
CA THR A 1 -9.87 -6.19 5.26
C THR A 1 -9.30 -7.25 6.17
N SER A 2 -9.86 -8.46 6.22
CA SER A 2 -9.28 -9.59 6.97
C SER A 2 -8.25 -10.28 6.07
N ASP A 3 -6.98 -10.27 6.47
CA ASP A 3 -5.91 -10.94 5.75
C ASP A 3 -6.01 -12.47 5.88
N ASN A 4 -5.63 -13.17 4.81
CA ASN A 4 -5.50 -14.63 4.85
C ASN A 4 -4.17 -14.99 5.51
N GLU A 5 -4.11 -16.08 6.28
CA GLU A 5 -2.87 -16.56 6.91
C GLU A 5 -1.70 -16.70 5.93
N ARG A 6 -1.98 -17.11 4.68
CA ARG A 6 -0.96 -17.23 3.61
C ARG A 6 -0.37 -15.89 3.16
N THR A 7 -1.06 -14.78 3.41
CA THR A 7 -0.68 -13.43 2.95
C THR A 7 -0.05 -12.57 4.03
N LYS A 8 0.12 -13.10 5.25
CA LYS A 8 0.80 -12.38 6.32
C LYS A 8 2.27 -12.14 5.96
N MET A 9 2.77 -10.98 6.35
CA MET A 9 4.19 -10.65 6.25
C MET A 9 4.96 -11.30 7.40
N ASP A 10 6.18 -11.70 7.11
CA ASP A 10 7.19 -12.15 8.08
C ASP A 10 8.52 -11.42 7.86
N LEU A 11 9.53 -11.74 8.66
CA LEU A 11 10.87 -11.12 8.55
C LEU A 11 11.60 -11.45 7.24
N GLY A 12 11.17 -12.49 6.51
CA GLY A 12 11.73 -12.88 5.22
C GLY A 12 11.03 -12.25 4.02
N THR A 13 9.95 -11.47 4.24
CA THR A 13 9.18 -10.86 3.17
C THR A 13 9.99 -9.78 2.45
N GLN A 14 10.21 -9.96 1.14
CA GLN A 14 11.00 -9.03 0.30
C GLN A 14 10.17 -8.27 -0.73
N HIS A 15 8.98 -8.78 -1.05
CA HIS A 15 8.05 -8.15 -2.00
C HIS A 15 6.67 -8.10 -1.36
N ALA A 16 6.04 -6.94 -1.38
CA ALA A 16 4.74 -6.72 -0.77
C ALA A 16 3.79 -6.03 -1.77
N LEU A 17 2.53 -6.42 -1.72
CA LEU A 17 1.43 -5.74 -2.40
C LEU A 17 0.51 -5.15 -1.32
N PHE A 18 0.26 -3.85 -1.39
CA PHE A 18 -0.63 -3.15 -0.48
C PHE A 18 -1.92 -2.77 -1.20
N LEU A 19 -3.06 -3.10 -0.58
CA LEU A 19 -4.38 -2.67 -1.02
C LEU A 19 -4.88 -1.61 -0.04
N ILE A 20 -4.90 -0.35 -0.48
CA ILE A 20 -5.32 0.78 0.35
C ILE A 20 -6.71 1.17 -0.10
N ASN A 21 -7.67 1.03 0.81
CA ASN A 21 -9.06 1.41 0.58
C ASN A 21 -9.47 2.55 1.54
N GLY A 22 -10.33 3.45 1.04
CA GLY A 22 -10.93 4.52 1.84
C GLY A 22 -12.40 4.23 2.03
N TYR A 23 -12.90 4.28 3.27
CA TYR A 23 -14.31 4.04 3.58
C TYR A 23 -15.19 5.27 3.34
N ASP A 24 -14.59 6.45 3.22
CA ASP A 24 -15.24 7.75 3.03
C ASP A 24 -15.27 8.22 1.56
N GLY A 25 -14.71 7.42 0.64
CA GLY A 25 -14.57 7.78 -0.78
C GLY A 25 -13.52 8.87 -1.04
N ASN A 26 -12.75 9.29 -0.04
CA ASN A 26 -11.77 10.35 -0.20
C ASN A 26 -10.49 9.83 -0.86
N ARG A 27 -10.42 10.01 -2.17
CA ARG A 27 -9.27 9.58 -3.00
C ARG A 27 -7.95 10.22 -2.57
N ASN A 28 -7.99 11.48 -2.12
CA ASN A 28 -6.79 12.18 -1.70
C ASN A 28 -6.21 11.56 -0.42
N ALA A 29 -7.07 11.16 0.52
CA ALA A 29 -6.64 10.46 1.74
C ALA A 29 -6.00 9.11 1.43
N VAL A 30 -6.61 8.32 0.54
CA VAL A 30 -6.07 7.02 0.10
C VAL A 30 -4.71 7.19 -0.60
N THR A 31 -4.58 8.21 -1.45
CA THR A 31 -3.35 8.49 -2.20
C THR A 31 -2.24 8.95 -1.24
N SER A 32 -2.54 9.88 -0.32
CA SER A 32 -1.59 10.33 0.71
C SER A 32 -1.10 9.18 1.59
N CYS A 33 -2.01 8.26 1.98
CA CYS A 33 -1.62 7.07 2.74
C CYS A 33 -0.65 6.17 1.96
N ALA A 34 -0.84 6.04 0.64
CA ALA A 34 0.08 5.28 -0.22
C ALA A 34 1.46 5.92 -0.32
N GLU A 35 1.51 7.25 -0.37
CA GLU A 35 2.76 8.03 -0.41
C GLU A 35 3.52 7.93 0.93
N ASP A 36 2.82 8.08 2.05
CA ASP A 36 3.39 7.90 3.40
C ASP A 36 3.95 6.50 3.59
N LEU A 37 3.22 5.47 3.13
CA LEU A 37 3.66 4.08 3.19
C LEU A 37 4.97 3.87 2.41
N GLN A 38 5.07 4.42 1.19
CA GLN A 38 6.30 4.33 0.40
C GLN A 38 7.47 5.00 1.09
N ALA A 39 7.26 6.20 1.66
CA ALA A 39 8.29 6.91 2.40
C ALA A 39 8.79 6.12 3.62
N LEU A 40 7.87 5.51 4.38
CA LEU A 40 8.21 4.68 5.54
C LEU A 40 8.96 3.41 5.14
N LEU A 41 8.53 2.71 4.09
CA LEU A 41 9.20 1.51 3.59
C LEU A 41 10.60 1.82 3.05
N ALA A 42 10.77 2.93 2.34
CA ALA A 42 12.08 3.39 1.89
C ALA A 42 13.01 3.69 3.07
N LYS A 43 12.49 4.35 4.10
CA LYS A 43 13.27 4.78 5.27
C LYS A 43 13.69 3.62 6.19
N TYR A 44 12.79 2.68 6.43
CA TYR A 44 12.98 1.68 7.50
C TYR A 44 13.12 0.23 7.00
N ALA A 45 12.74 -0.05 5.75
CA ALA A 45 12.74 -1.41 5.20
C ALA A 45 13.54 -1.52 3.89
N GLN A 46 14.36 -0.51 3.55
CA GLN A 46 15.13 -0.46 2.30
C GLN A 46 14.27 -0.66 1.04
N GLY A 47 12.98 -0.30 1.14
CA GLY A 47 12.02 -0.47 0.05
C GLY A 47 12.44 0.33 -1.18
N LYS A 48 12.25 -0.28 -2.35
CA LYS A 48 12.57 0.29 -3.66
C LYS A 48 11.58 -0.24 -4.70
N ASP A 49 11.66 0.29 -5.92
CA ASP A 49 10.83 -0.14 -7.07
C ASP A 49 9.31 0.01 -6.82
N PHE A 50 8.93 1.07 -6.11
CA PHE A 50 7.52 1.34 -5.81
C PHE A 50 6.71 1.65 -7.06
N ARG A 51 5.55 1.01 -7.18
CA ARG A 51 4.56 1.29 -8.23
C ARG A 51 3.20 1.55 -7.59
N LEU A 52 2.74 2.79 -7.69
CA LEU A 52 1.39 3.17 -7.28
C LEU A 52 0.43 3.05 -8.46
N LEU A 53 -0.62 2.25 -8.28
CA LEU A 53 -1.74 2.15 -9.22
C LEU A 53 -2.96 2.73 -8.52
N VAL A 54 -3.56 3.76 -9.12
CA VAL A 54 -4.78 4.37 -8.59
C VAL A 54 -5.89 4.21 -9.61
N GLU A 55 -6.92 3.44 -9.27
CA GLU A 55 -8.07 3.17 -10.15
C GLU A 55 -8.79 4.48 -10.49
N GLN A 56 -8.77 4.89 -11.76
CA GLN A 56 -9.57 6.02 -12.20
C GLN A 56 -11.03 5.60 -12.17
N SER A 57 -11.85 6.32 -11.40
CA SER A 57 -13.30 6.19 -11.50
C SER A 57 -13.70 6.42 -12.95
N GLN A 58 -14.29 5.41 -13.60
CA GLN A 58 -14.91 5.62 -14.91
C GLN A 58 -15.98 6.72 -14.78
N PRO A 59 -16.09 7.64 -15.76
CA PRO A 59 -17.17 8.61 -15.80
C PRO A 59 -18.54 7.91 -15.95
#